data_AF-A0A2D9YYG5-F1
#
_entry.id   AF-A0A2D9YYG5-F1
#
_cell.length_a   1.000
_cell.length_b   1.000
_cell.length_c   1.000
_cell.angle_alpha   90.00
_cell.angle_beta   90.00
_cell.angle_gamma   90.00
#
_symmetry.space_group_name_H-M   'P 1'
#
loop_
_entity.id
_entity.type
_entity.pdbx_description
1 polymer ?
#
loop_
_entity_poly.entity_id
_entity_poly.type
_entity_poly.pdbx_seq_one_letter_code
_entity_poly.pdbx_strand_id
1 'polypeptide(L)'
;MVLFRLFTQRIKALSYLLVLILSFSYCSKSGIIEGGSYVSEKEGQIHAFYLYDFITKEEVHKHALSLNPNSDEQITIYYFSHNSNIPSQNLRLSKNIKDAKGVIKKYAFNIKYAFENNSEDETKFIDCVAYPDDELCSHVN
;
A
#
# COMPACT_ATOMS: atom_id res chain seq x y z
N MET A 1 -35.60 -24.98 40.23
CA MET A 1 -34.39 -24.13 40.39
C MET A 1 -33.20 -24.56 39.51
N VAL A 2 -33.07 -25.84 39.13
CA VAL A 2 -31.94 -26.35 38.31
C VAL A 2 -32.01 -25.95 36.82
N LEU A 3 -33.20 -25.95 36.20
CA LEU A 3 -33.37 -25.55 34.79
C LEU A 3 -32.95 -24.10 34.52
N PHE A 4 -33.21 -23.18 35.45
CA PHE A 4 -32.89 -21.75 35.28
C PHE A 4 -31.37 -21.49 35.31
N ARG A 5 -30.63 -22.29 36.10
CA ARG A 5 -29.16 -22.25 36.15
C ARG A 5 -28.53 -22.78 34.86
N LEU A 6 -29.09 -23.86 34.29
CA LEU A 6 -28.64 -24.41 33.00
C LEU A 6 -28.90 -23.43 31.83
N PHE A 7 -30.03 -22.72 31.85
CA PHE A 7 -30.39 -21.74 30.82
C PHE A 7 -29.45 -20.52 30.84
N THR A 8 -29.21 -19.96 32.04
CA THR A 8 -28.28 -18.83 32.22
C THR A 8 -26.83 -19.20 31.91
N GLN A 9 -26.42 -20.45 32.17
CA GLN A 9 -25.09 -20.94 31.80
C GLN A 9 -24.91 -21.07 30.28
N ARG A 10 -25.95 -21.53 29.55
CA ARG A 10 -25.94 -21.60 28.08
C ARG A 10 -25.91 -20.22 27.42
N ILE A 11 -26.62 -19.23 27.97
CA ILE A 11 -26.58 -17.85 27.48
C ILE A 11 -25.18 -17.24 27.65
N LYS A 12 -24.54 -17.45 28.81
CA LYS A 12 -23.15 -16.99 29.03
C LYS A 12 -22.18 -17.68 28.07
N ALA A 13 -22.30 -18.98 27.85
CA ALA A 13 -21.46 -19.69 26.88
C ALA A 13 -21.64 -19.15 25.45
N LEU A 14 -22.89 -18.85 25.05
CA LEU A 14 -23.18 -18.24 23.75
C LEU A 14 -22.58 -16.84 23.61
N SER A 15 -22.63 -16.02 24.67
CA SER A 15 -22.04 -14.67 24.64
C SER A 15 -20.51 -14.71 24.55
N TYR A 16 -19.86 -15.63 25.27
CA TYR A 16 -18.40 -15.81 25.17
C TYR A 16 -17.99 -16.29 23.78
N LEU A 17 -18.76 -17.20 23.16
CA LEU A 17 -18.49 -17.67 21.80
C LEU A 17 -18.65 -16.54 20.76
N LEU A 18 -19.66 -15.67 20.93
CA LEU A 18 -19.87 -14.50 20.07
C LEU A 18 -18.71 -13.51 20.15
N VAL A 19 -18.23 -13.22 21.36
CA VAL A 19 -17.04 -12.35 21.58
C VAL A 19 -15.79 -12.97 20.96
N LEU A 20 -15.62 -14.29 21.07
CA LEU A 20 -14.50 -15.00 20.47
C LEU A 20 -14.54 -14.92 18.93
N ILE A 21 -15.70 -15.18 18.31
CA ILE A 21 -15.88 -15.06 16.85
C ILE A 21 -15.62 -13.62 16.37
N LEU A 22 -16.11 -12.61 17.09
CA LEU A 22 -15.86 -11.20 16.76
C LEU A 22 -14.39 -10.81 16.88
N SER A 23 -13.63 -11.44 17.78
CA SER A 23 -12.21 -11.16 17.97
C SER A 23 -11.29 -11.75 16.89
N PHE A 24 -11.73 -12.78 16.15
CA PHE A 24 -10.95 -13.37 15.04
C PHE A 24 -11.10 -12.61 13.71
N SER A 25 -12.06 -11.67 13.59
CA SER A 25 -12.31 -10.93 12.35
C SER A 25 -11.32 -9.77 12.09
N TYR A 26 -10.39 -9.49 13.01
CA TYR A 26 -9.53 -8.31 12.95
C TYR A 26 -8.06 -8.59 12.60
N CYS A 27 -7.75 -9.74 12.00
CA CYS A 27 -6.45 -9.99 11.37
C CYS A 27 -6.61 -9.98 9.85
N SER A 28 -6.88 -8.81 9.28
CA SER A 28 -6.82 -8.64 7.84
C SER A 28 -5.35 -8.73 7.43
N LYS A 29 -4.97 -9.77 6.68
CA LYS A 29 -3.67 -9.75 6.00
C LYS A 29 -3.68 -8.53 5.07
N SER A 30 -2.87 -7.52 5.37
CA SER A 30 -2.70 -6.38 4.48
C SER A 30 -2.17 -6.91 3.14
N GLY A 31 -2.98 -6.83 2.07
CA GLY A 31 -2.55 -7.21 0.73
C GLY A 31 -1.66 -6.16 0.06
N ILE A 32 -1.31 -5.11 0.79
CA ILE A 32 -0.32 -4.10 0.44
C ILE A 32 0.80 -4.20 1.48
N ILE A 33 2.03 -4.44 1.02
CA ILE A 33 3.21 -4.65 1.88
C ILE A 33 4.29 -3.64 1.48
N GLU A 34 4.86 -2.94 2.46
CA GLU A 34 6.00 -2.04 2.24
C GLU A 34 7.18 -2.83 1.63
N GLY A 35 7.58 -2.44 0.44
CA GLY A 35 8.71 -3.00 -0.28
C GLY A 35 9.98 -2.23 0.01
N GLY A 36 9.92 -0.91 0.15
CA GLY A 36 11.06 -0.05 0.48
C GLY A 36 10.85 1.37 0.00
N SER A 37 11.67 2.29 0.50
CA SER A 37 11.49 3.71 0.25
C SER A 37 12.80 4.48 0.12
N TYR A 38 12.72 5.62 -0.56
CA TYR A 38 13.66 6.72 -0.54
C TYR A 38 12.98 7.89 0.17
N VAL A 39 13.65 8.50 1.14
CA VAL A 39 13.09 9.61 1.93
C VAL A 39 14.13 10.72 2.02
N SER A 40 13.74 11.93 1.61
CA SER A 40 14.56 13.14 1.73
C SER A 40 13.68 14.32 2.11
N GLU A 41 14.06 15.02 3.18
CA GLU A 41 13.34 16.23 3.64
C GLU A 41 13.35 17.35 2.60
N LYS A 42 14.32 17.35 1.67
CA LYS A 42 14.48 18.42 0.67
C LYS A 42 13.90 18.07 -0.69
N GLU A 43 13.92 16.79 -1.05
CA GLU A 43 13.60 16.33 -2.41
C GLU A 43 12.30 15.54 -2.48
N GLY A 44 11.68 15.22 -1.34
CA GLY A 44 10.47 14.41 -1.26
C GLY A 44 10.74 12.93 -1.03
N GLN A 45 9.71 12.13 -1.26
CA GLN A 45 9.68 10.72 -0.89
C GLN A 45 9.25 9.84 -2.06
N ILE A 46 9.84 8.65 -2.13
CA ILE A 46 9.40 7.58 -3.02
C ILE A 46 9.17 6.32 -2.21
N HIS A 47 7.96 5.76 -2.28
CA HIS A 47 7.62 4.50 -1.62
C HIS A 47 7.29 3.45 -2.66
N ALA A 48 7.69 2.21 -2.39
CA ALA A 48 7.42 1.07 -3.25
C ALA A 48 6.74 -0.01 -2.43
N PHE A 49 5.61 -0.51 -2.92
CA PHE A 49 4.80 -1.53 -2.25
C PHE A 49 4.65 -2.77 -3.11
N TYR A 50 4.62 -3.93 -2.47
CA TYR A 50 4.11 -5.16 -3.05
C TYR A 50 2.59 -5.21 -2.94
N LEU A 51 1.93 -5.60 -4.02
CA LEU A 51 0.48 -5.63 -4.16
C LEU A 51 0.01 -7.04 -4.54
N TYR A 52 -0.80 -7.65 -3.70
CA TYR A 52 -1.49 -8.90 -4.03
C TYR A 52 -2.65 -8.67 -5.01
N ASP A 53 -2.92 -9.67 -5.85
CA ASP A 53 -3.92 -9.56 -6.92
C ASP A 53 -5.37 -9.46 -6.44
N PHE A 54 -5.64 -9.85 -5.19
CA PHE A 54 -6.99 -9.70 -4.61
C PHE A 54 -7.31 -8.27 -4.17
N ILE A 55 -6.31 -7.37 -4.14
CA ILE A 55 -6.53 -5.97 -3.78
C ILE A 55 -7.08 -5.21 -4.98
N THR A 56 -8.21 -4.54 -4.76
CA THR A 56 -8.90 -3.72 -5.76
C THR A 56 -8.19 -2.41 -6.02
N LYS A 57 -8.42 -1.82 -7.20
CA LYS A 57 -7.87 -0.51 -7.57
C LYS A 57 -8.29 0.59 -6.59
N GLU A 58 -9.52 0.53 -6.11
CA GLU A 58 -10.10 1.46 -5.14
C GLU A 58 -9.37 1.36 -3.79
N GLU A 59 -9.04 0.16 -3.33
CA GLU A 59 -8.25 -0.06 -2.11
C GLU A 59 -6.83 0.48 -2.25
N VAL A 60 -6.19 0.29 -3.41
CA VAL A 60 -4.86 0.86 -3.70
C VAL A 60 -4.91 2.39 -3.66
N HIS A 61 -5.90 2.99 -4.32
CA HIS A 61 -6.04 4.44 -4.36
C HIS A 61 -6.29 5.00 -2.95
N LYS A 62 -7.17 4.36 -2.16
CA LYS A 62 -7.42 4.74 -0.77
C LYS A 62 -6.16 4.65 0.10
N HIS A 63 -5.36 3.60 -0.10
CA HIS A 63 -4.09 3.46 0.59
C HIS A 63 -3.11 4.58 0.22
N ALA A 64 -2.98 4.92 -1.07
CA ALA A 64 -2.13 6.01 -1.53
C ALA A 64 -2.52 7.35 -0.88
N LEU A 65 -3.81 7.67 -0.87
CA LEU A 65 -4.31 8.89 -0.23
C LEU A 65 -4.06 8.92 1.29
N SER A 66 -4.09 7.76 1.96
CA SER A 66 -3.83 7.69 3.40
C SER A 66 -2.38 7.95 3.80
N LEU A 67 -1.43 7.75 2.86
CA LEU A 67 -0.01 8.00 3.07
C LEU A 67 0.39 9.46 2.85
N ASN A 68 -0.53 10.30 2.38
CA ASN A 68 -0.30 11.72 2.14
C ASN A 68 -1.15 12.62 3.06
N PRO A 69 -0.96 12.57 4.39
CA PRO A 69 -1.76 13.38 5.32
C PRO A 69 -1.40 14.87 5.30
N ASN A 70 -0.21 15.23 4.78
CA ASN A 70 0.30 16.61 4.72
C ASN A 70 0.62 16.96 3.26
N SER A 71 -0.11 17.92 2.69
CA SER A 71 -0.11 18.17 1.25
C SER A 71 1.16 18.88 0.73
N ASP A 72 1.98 19.41 1.63
CA ASP A 72 3.20 20.15 1.31
C ASP A 72 4.40 19.25 0.90
N GLU A 73 4.34 17.94 1.14
CA GLU A 73 5.43 17.02 0.81
C GLU A 73 5.18 16.26 -0.50
N GLN A 74 6.14 16.34 -1.44
CA GLN A 74 6.08 15.54 -2.66
C GLN A 74 6.33 14.05 -2.33
N ILE A 75 5.32 13.23 -2.59
CA ILE A 75 5.33 11.77 -2.44
C ILE A 75 4.98 11.10 -3.77
N THR A 76 5.84 10.18 -4.20
CA THR A 76 5.55 9.25 -5.30
C THR A 76 5.44 7.84 -4.74
N ILE A 77 4.40 7.11 -5.11
CA ILE A 77 4.13 5.75 -4.63
C ILE A 77 3.99 4.81 -5.81
N TYR A 78 4.70 3.69 -5.76
CA TYR A 78 4.66 2.65 -6.78
C TYR A 78 4.15 1.34 -6.20
N TYR A 79 3.17 0.74 -6.86
CA TYR A 79 2.60 -0.55 -6.47
C TYR A 79 3.02 -1.61 -7.48
N PHE A 80 3.88 -2.52 -7.04
CA PHE A 80 4.38 -3.64 -7.84
C PHE A 80 3.55 -4.88 -7.59
N SER A 81 3.43 -5.77 -8.58
CA SER A 81 2.89 -7.12 -8.37
C SER A 81 3.63 -7.82 -7.23
N HIS A 82 2.95 -8.62 -6.39
CA HIS A 82 3.57 -9.22 -5.19
C HIS A 82 4.78 -10.12 -5.49
N ASN A 83 4.87 -10.69 -6.69
CA ASN A 83 5.96 -11.56 -7.14
C ASN A 83 7.15 -10.80 -7.76
N SER A 84 7.08 -9.48 -7.78
CA SER A 84 8.16 -8.65 -8.33
C SER A 84 9.35 -8.63 -7.39
N ASN A 85 10.53 -8.33 -7.89
CA ASN A 85 11.68 -8.00 -7.05
C ASN A 85 11.81 -6.48 -6.99
N ILE A 86 11.25 -5.84 -5.95
CA ILE A 86 11.48 -4.42 -5.73
C ILE A 86 12.96 -4.26 -5.31
N PRO A 87 13.72 -3.35 -5.93
CA PRO A 87 15.13 -3.11 -5.59
C PRO A 87 15.26 -2.27 -4.30
N SER A 88 14.67 -2.74 -3.19
CA SER A 88 14.46 -1.99 -1.94
C SER A 88 15.75 -1.40 -1.37
N GLN A 89 16.84 -2.18 -1.38
CA GLN A 89 18.13 -1.72 -0.88
C GLN A 89 18.71 -0.60 -1.75
N ASN A 90 18.59 -0.71 -3.08
CA ASN A 90 19.10 0.31 -4.00
C ASN A 90 18.25 1.58 -3.92
N LEU A 91 16.93 1.43 -3.75
CA LEU A 91 16.02 2.55 -3.56
C LEU A 91 16.39 3.33 -2.30
N ARG A 92 16.58 2.63 -1.17
CA ARG A 92 16.98 3.24 0.10
C ARG A 92 18.35 3.91 0.06
N LEU A 93 19.29 3.37 -0.71
CA LEU A 93 20.66 3.88 -0.84
C LEU A 93 20.82 4.90 -1.98
N SER A 94 19.73 5.28 -2.65
CA SER A 94 19.78 6.23 -3.75
C SER A 94 20.29 7.59 -3.27
N LYS A 95 21.14 8.23 -4.07
CA LYS A 95 21.84 9.45 -3.67
C LYS A 95 20.95 10.70 -3.65
N ASN A 96 19.91 10.68 -4.49
CA ASN A 96 18.93 11.74 -4.67
C ASN A 96 17.67 11.16 -5.33
N ILE A 97 16.62 11.96 -5.43
CA ILE A 97 15.33 11.51 -5.97
C ILE A 97 15.43 11.12 -7.46
N LYS A 98 16.33 11.73 -8.23
CA LYS A 98 16.56 11.35 -9.63
C LYS A 98 17.15 9.94 -9.74
N ASP A 99 18.11 9.60 -8.87
CA ASP A 99 18.68 8.26 -8.75
C ASP A 99 17.63 7.25 -8.30
N ALA A 100 16.81 7.60 -7.31
CA ALA A 100 15.70 6.79 -6.81
C ALA A 100 14.65 6.50 -7.91
N LYS A 101 14.22 7.54 -8.66
CA LYS A 101 13.34 7.39 -9.83
C LYS A 101 14.00 6.48 -10.89
N GLY A 102 15.31 6.62 -11.12
CA GLY A 102 16.07 5.76 -12.02
C GLY A 102 16.10 4.29 -11.57
N VAL A 103 16.22 4.03 -10.26
CA VAL A 103 16.14 2.68 -9.68
C VAL A 103 14.76 2.07 -9.91
N ILE A 104 13.67 2.80 -9.63
CA ILE A 104 12.29 2.34 -9.87
C ILE A 104 12.04 2.05 -11.34
N LYS A 105 12.41 2.98 -12.23
CA LYS A 105 12.13 2.87 -13.66
C LYS A 105 12.76 1.63 -14.30
N LYS A 106 13.87 1.11 -13.75
CA LYS A 106 14.45 -0.18 -14.18
C LYS A 106 13.53 -1.38 -14.00
N TYR A 107 12.49 -1.25 -13.17
CA TYR A 107 11.50 -2.29 -12.89
C TYR A 107 10.08 -1.85 -13.28
N ALA A 108 9.97 -0.83 -14.15
CA ALA A 108 8.72 -0.23 -14.62
C ALA A 108 7.68 -1.27 -15.09
N PHE A 109 8.14 -2.31 -15.80
CA PHE A 109 7.31 -3.40 -16.32
C PHE A 109 6.55 -4.20 -15.26
N ASN A 110 6.93 -4.09 -13.99
CA ASN A 110 6.27 -4.79 -12.88
C ASN A 110 5.32 -3.89 -12.07
N ILE A 111 5.23 -2.61 -12.41
CA ILE A 111 4.37 -1.64 -11.72
C ILE A 111 2.95 -1.81 -12.22
N LYS A 112 2.00 -2.05 -11.30
CA LYS A 112 0.56 -2.11 -11.59
C LYS A 112 -0.07 -0.73 -11.49
N TYR A 113 0.27 0.03 -10.45
CA TYR A 113 -0.26 1.37 -10.22
C TYR A 113 0.84 2.32 -9.76
N ALA A 114 0.69 3.59 -10.11
CA ALA A 114 1.53 4.67 -9.63
C ALA A 114 0.66 5.80 -9.07
N PHE A 115 1.16 6.47 -8.04
CA PHE A 115 0.55 7.66 -7.47
C PHE A 115 1.63 8.73 -7.31
N GLU A 116 1.30 9.98 -7.61
CA GLU A 116 2.15 11.13 -7.30
C GLU A 116 1.24 12.26 -6.81
N ASN A 117 1.65 12.96 -5.76
CA ASN A 117 1.19 14.32 -5.53
C ASN A 117 2.31 15.30 -5.90
N ASN A 118 1.94 16.44 -6.46
CA ASN A 118 2.86 17.56 -6.59
C ASN A 118 2.65 18.56 -5.44
N SER A 119 3.52 19.57 -5.39
CA SER A 119 3.47 20.66 -4.43
C SER A 119 2.31 21.65 -4.64
N GLU A 120 1.44 21.39 -5.62
CA GLU A 120 0.25 22.21 -5.93
C GLU A 120 -1.06 21.47 -5.58
N ASP A 121 -0.98 20.45 -4.71
CA ASP A 121 -2.08 19.57 -4.30
C ASP A 121 -2.73 18.76 -5.44
N GLU A 122 -2.14 18.75 -6.64
CA GLU A 122 -2.63 17.88 -7.70
C GLU A 122 -2.16 16.45 -7.44
N THR A 123 -3.13 15.56 -7.35
CA THR A 123 -2.90 14.12 -7.18
C THR A 123 -3.13 13.42 -8.51
N LYS A 124 -2.19 12.55 -8.87
CA LYS A 124 -2.26 11.72 -10.07
C LYS A 124 -2.21 10.26 -9.65
N PHE A 125 -3.23 9.49 -10.02
CA PHE A 125 -3.27 8.04 -9.81
C PHE A 125 -3.42 7.32 -11.15
N ILE A 126 -2.44 6.49 -11.50
CA ILE A 126 -2.32 5.87 -12.82
C ILE A 126 -2.33 4.36 -12.71
N ASP A 127 -3.01 3.74 -13.65
CA ASP A 127 -3.01 2.31 -13.92
C ASP A 127 -1.96 2.03 -14.98
N CYS A 128 -0.78 1.59 -14.55
CA CYS A 128 0.37 1.40 -15.44
C CYS A 128 0.19 0.21 -16.38
N VAL A 129 -0.76 -0.69 -16.09
CA VAL A 129 -1.11 -1.80 -16.99
C VAL A 129 -1.92 -1.26 -18.17
N ALA A 130 -2.87 -0.35 -17.89
CA ALA A 130 -3.68 0.28 -18.93
C ALA A 130 -2.94 1.42 -19.67
N TYR A 131 -2.05 2.13 -18.99
CA TYR A 131 -1.34 3.30 -19.50
C TYR A 131 0.19 3.18 -19.28
N PRO A 132 0.86 2.22 -19.95
CA PRO A 132 2.28 1.94 -19.72
C PRO A 132 3.20 3.09 -20.15
N ASP A 133 2.76 3.95 -21.08
CA ASP A 133 3.54 5.07 -21.61
C ASP A 133 3.50 6.32 -20.73
N ASP A 134 2.73 6.32 -19.63
CA ASP A 134 2.71 7.42 -18.67
C ASP A 134 4.13 7.65 -18.09
N GLU A 135 4.48 8.90 -17.77
CA GLU A 135 5.81 9.23 -17.23
C GLU A 135 6.17 8.45 -15.95
N LEU A 136 5.16 8.14 -15.12
CA LEU A 136 5.32 7.36 -13.90
C LEU A 136 5.50 5.86 -14.17
N CYS A 137 5.01 5.38 -15.31
CA CYS A 137 4.97 3.96 -15.66
C CYS A 137 6.04 3.57 -16.67
N SER A 138 6.60 4.53 -17.39
CA SER A 138 7.52 4.30 -18.49
C SER A 138 8.96 4.07 -18.03
N HIS A 139 9.64 3.18 -18.75
CA HIS A 139 11.09 3.00 -18.63
C HIS A 139 11.81 4.24 -19.18
N VAL A 140 12.94 4.63 -18.58
CA VAL A 140 13.83 5.62 -19.21
C VAL A 140 14.60 4.89 -20.30
N ASN A 141 14.44 5.32 -21.56
CA ASN A 141 15.36 4.97 -22.64
C ASN A 141 16.70 5.67 -22.46
#